data_AF-A0A7K9Z5R1-F1
#
_entry.id   AF-A0A7K9Z5R1-F1
#
_cell.length_a   1.000
_cell.length_b   1.000
_cell.length_c   1.000
_cell.angle_alpha   90.00
_cell.angle_beta   90.00
_cell.angle_gamma   90.00
#
_symmetry.space_group_name_H-M   'P 1'
#
loop_
_entity.id
_entity.type
_entity.pdbx_description
1 polymer ?
#
loop_
_entity_poly.entity_id
_entity_poly.type
_entity_poly.pdbx_seq_one_letter_code
_entity_poly.pdbx_strand_id
1 'polypeptide(L)'
;HPMERKIRVVQHPHGMTVTVTTQEGEAELQHQVFSYGHASLGGLLGEAASLLLLRVLACRHAMPPSITFPAIDKEGHLCTTTY
;
A
#
# COMPACT_ATOMS: atom_id res chain seq x y z
N HIS A 1 -3.27 -21.46 12.14
CA HIS A 1 -4.20 -22.06 11.16
C HIS A 1 -3.88 -21.49 9.77
N PRO A 2 -4.18 -22.19 8.66
CA PRO A 2 -3.97 -21.61 7.34
C PRO A 2 -4.87 -20.38 7.17
N MET A 3 -4.27 -19.27 6.76
CA MET A 3 -4.94 -18.01 6.49
C MET A 3 -4.98 -17.80 4.97
N GLU A 4 -6.18 -17.78 4.40
CA GLU A 4 -6.38 -17.44 3.00
C GLU A 4 -6.81 -15.99 2.89
N ARG A 5 -6.08 -15.22 2.08
CA ARG A 5 -6.39 -13.82 1.81
C ARG A 5 -6.56 -13.61 0.31
N LYS A 6 -7.75 -13.22 -0.12
CA LYS A 6 -8.08 -12.87 -1.49
C LYS A 6 -8.28 -11.37 -1.62
N ILE A 7 -7.55 -10.74 -2.53
CA ILE A 7 -7.68 -9.31 -2.81
C ILE A 7 -8.19 -9.16 -4.25
N ARG A 8 -9.29 -8.42 -4.42
CA ARG A 8 -9.86 -8.10 -5.73
C ARG A 8 -9.85 -6.60 -5.91
N VAL A 9 -9.30 -6.14 -7.03
CA VAL A 9 -9.18 -4.72 -7.36
C VAL A 9 -9.97 -4.47 -8.64
N VAL A 10 -10.87 -3.49 -8.62
CA VAL A 10 -11.71 -3.12 -9.75
C VAL A 10 -11.54 -1.62 -10.00
N GLN A 11 -11.06 -1.27 -11.19
CA GLN A 11 -10.98 0.12 -11.65
C GLN A 11 -12.28 0.52 -12.36
N HIS A 12 -12.68 1.77 -12.20
CA HIS A 12 -13.87 2.34 -12.82
C HIS A 12 -13.70 3.85 -13.07
N PRO A 13 -14.59 4.50 -13.83
CA PRO A 13 -14.37 5.89 -14.29
C PRO A 13 -14.14 6.91 -13.17
N HIS A 14 -14.62 6.64 -11.95
CA HIS A 14 -14.55 7.55 -10.82
C HIS A 14 -13.51 7.14 -9.77
N GLY A 15 -12.88 5.95 -9.92
CA GLY A 15 -11.99 5.45 -8.90
C GLY A 15 -11.55 4.02 -9.06
N MET A 16 -11.25 3.44 -7.91
CA MET A 16 -10.91 2.05 -7.73
C MET A 16 -11.57 1.53 -6.47
N THR A 17 -12.09 0.32 -6.53
CA THR A 17 -12.61 -0.39 -5.37
C THR A 17 -11.73 -1.61 -5.09
N VAL A 18 -11.33 -1.77 -3.83
CA VAL A 18 -10.51 -2.88 -3.35
C VAL A 18 -11.35 -3.70 -2.39
N THR A 19 -11.52 -4.98 -2.70
CA THR A 19 -12.19 -5.94 -1.83
C THR A 19 -11.13 -6.87 -1.26
N VAL A 20 -11.06 -6.96 0.07
CA VAL A 20 -10.20 -7.91 0.78
C VAL A 20 -11.10 -8.91 1.48
N THR A 21 -10.88 -10.18 1.19
CA THR A 21 -11.56 -11.30 1.84
C THR A 21 -10.51 -12.12 2.56
N THR A 22 -10.70 -12.34 3.86
CA THR A 22 -9.76 -13.07 4.71
C THR A 22 -10.50 -14.20 5.42
N GLN A 23 -9.96 -15.41 5.34
CA GLN A 23 -10.46 -16.59 6.02
C GLN A 23 -9.33 -17.23 6.83
N GLU A 24 -9.56 -17.52 8.11
CA GLU A 24 -8.58 -18.18 8.98
C GLU A 24 -9.15 -19.51 9.49
N GLY A 25 -8.78 -20.62 8.84
CA GLY A 25 -9.38 -21.93 9.11
C GLY A 25 -10.90 -21.94 8.89
N GLU A 26 -11.65 -22.42 9.89
CA GLU A 26 -13.13 -22.41 9.90
C GLU A 26 -13.73 -21.10 10.48
N ALA A 27 -12.90 -20.10 10.78
CA ALA A 27 -13.37 -18.83 11.32
C ALA A 27 -14.18 -18.01 10.30
N GLU A 28 -14.98 -17.08 10.82
CA GLU A 28 -15.85 -16.19 10.05
C GLU A 28 -15.08 -15.44 8.96
N LEU A 29 -15.68 -15.37 7.76
CA LEU A 29 -15.10 -14.70 6.61
C LEU A 29 -15.08 -13.18 6.83
N GLN A 30 -13.90 -12.59 6.98
CA GLN A 30 -13.78 -11.14 7.06
C GLN A 30 -13.79 -10.53 5.65
N HIS A 31 -14.70 -9.61 5.42
CA HIS A 31 -14.85 -8.92 4.15
C HIS A 31 -14.72 -7.41 4.33
N GLN A 32 -13.70 -6.82 3.72
CA GLN A 32 -13.42 -5.38 3.75
C GLN A 32 -13.50 -4.81 2.35
N VAL A 33 -14.15 -3.66 2.21
CA VAL A 33 -14.25 -2.93 0.94
C VAL A 33 -13.73 -1.51 1.14
N PHE A 34 -12.78 -1.13 0.30
CA PHE A 34 -12.21 0.21 0.24
C PHE A 34 -12.55 0.83 -1.11
N SER A 35 -12.88 2.12 -1.12
CA SER A 35 -13.10 2.87 -2.36
C SER A 35 -12.22 4.10 -2.37
N TYR A 36 -11.51 4.30 -3.48
CA TYR A 36 -10.56 5.39 -3.67
C TYR A 36 -10.95 6.18 -4.92
N GLY A 37 -11.06 7.51 -4.79
CA GLY A 37 -11.22 8.40 -5.94
C GLY A 37 -9.91 8.60 -6.69
N HIS A 38 -9.97 9.06 -7.95
CA HIS A 38 -8.78 9.28 -8.80
C HIS A 38 -7.78 10.25 -8.17
N ALA A 39 -8.27 11.34 -7.58
CA ALA A 39 -7.41 12.31 -6.91
C ALA A 39 -6.59 11.68 -5.76
N SER A 40 -7.23 10.81 -4.97
CA SER A 40 -6.57 10.07 -3.89
C SER A 40 -5.64 8.99 -4.41
N LEU A 41 -5.98 8.31 -5.51
CA LEU A 41 -5.14 7.30 -6.15
C LEU A 41 -3.86 7.88 -6.73
N GLY A 42 -3.92 9.07 -7.34
CA GLY A 42 -2.75 9.72 -7.91
C GLY A 42 -1.66 9.98 -6.86
N GLY A 43 -2.03 10.50 -5.68
CA GLY A 43 -1.10 10.67 -4.56
C GLY A 43 -0.65 9.33 -3.97
N LEU A 44 -1.61 8.47 -3.61
CA LEU A 44 -1.34 7.21 -2.92
C LEU A 44 -0.47 6.24 -3.74
N LEU A 45 -0.68 6.13 -5.05
CA LEU A 45 0.10 5.24 -5.92
C LEU A 45 1.53 5.75 -6.10
N GLY A 46 1.73 7.06 -6.28
CA GLY A 46 3.06 7.64 -6.37
C GLY A 46 3.86 7.46 -5.08
N GLU A 47 3.19 7.67 -3.94
CA GLU A 47 3.79 7.53 -2.61
C GLU A 47 4.10 6.05 -2.28
N ALA A 48 3.16 5.14 -2.55
CA ALA A 48 3.36 3.70 -2.35
C ALA A 48 4.44 3.12 -3.29
N ALA A 49 4.50 3.57 -4.54
CA ALA A 49 5.56 3.18 -5.47
C ALA A 49 6.93 3.66 -4.98
N SER A 50 7.00 4.86 -4.40
CA SER A 50 8.23 5.40 -3.82
C SER A 50 8.68 4.59 -2.59
N LEU A 51 7.75 4.17 -1.73
CA LEU A 51 8.05 3.27 -0.59
C LEU A 51 8.57 1.90 -1.06
N LEU A 52 7.98 1.32 -2.11
CA LEU A 52 8.45 0.07 -2.69
C LEU A 52 9.85 0.23 -3.29
N LEU A 53 10.09 1.31 -4.02
CA LEU A 53 11.40 1.63 -4.60
C LEU A 53 12.47 1.79 -3.51
N LEU A 54 12.13 2.45 -2.40
CA LEU A 54 13.01 2.59 -1.24
C LEU A 54 13.42 1.22 -0.68
N ARG A 55 12.45 0.31 -0.50
CA ARG A 55 12.73 -1.05 -0.01
C ARG A 55 13.66 -1.79 -0.97
N VAL A 56 13.46 -1.65 -2.27
CA VAL A 56 14.35 -2.24 -3.29
C VAL A 56 15.75 -1.64 -3.21
N LEU A 57 15.89 -0.31 -3.14
CA LEU A 57 17.19 0.37 -3.06
C LEU A 57 17.95 0.01 -1.78
N ALA A 58 17.25 -0.03 -0.64
CA ALA A 58 17.82 -0.44 0.65
C ALA A 58 18.28 -1.90 0.63
N CYS A 59 17.46 -2.83 0.12
CA CYS A 59 17.84 -4.24 -0.04
C CYS A 59 19.04 -4.42 -0.98
N ARG A 60 19.24 -3.50 -1.92
CA ARG A 60 20.36 -3.53 -2.87
C ARG A 60 21.58 -2.71 -2.41
N HIS A 61 21.54 -2.12 -1.22
CA HIS A 61 22.57 -1.19 -0.73
C HIS A 61 22.92 -0.06 -1.73
N ALA A 62 21.93 0.39 -2.50
CA ALA A 62 22.11 1.33 -3.61
C ALA A 62 21.46 2.70 -3.33
N MET A 63 21.36 3.09 -2.06
CA MET A 63 20.74 4.37 -1.68
C MET A 63 21.67 5.53 -2.04
N PRO A 64 21.25 6.47 -2.91
CA PRO A 64 22.00 7.69 -3.14
C PRO A 64 22.02 8.56 -1.88
N PRO A 65 23.11 9.31 -1.62
CA PRO A 65 23.11 10.28 -0.53
C PRO A 65 22.14 11.44 -0.83
N SER A 66 21.48 11.97 0.21
CA SER A 66 20.60 13.14 0.17
C SER A 66 19.31 12.97 -0.64
N ILE A 67 18.79 11.75 -0.73
CA ILE A 67 17.55 11.47 -1.44
C ILE A 67 16.34 11.57 -0.49
N THR A 68 15.30 12.29 -0.92
CA THR A 68 14.06 12.46 -0.16
C THR A 68 12.96 11.60 -0.75
N PHE A 69 12.26 10.85 0.11
CA PHE A 69 11.17 9.99 -0.30
C PHE A 69 9.99 10.01 0.68
N PRO A 70 8.78 9.68 0.21
CA PRO A 70 7.64 9.34 1.05
C PRO A 70 8.00 8.22 2.05
N ALA A 71 7.60 8.40 3.30
CA ALA A 71 7.78 7.49 4.42
C ALA A 71 6.46 7.36 5.19
N ILE A 72 6.36 6.36 6.07
CA ILE A 72 5.26 6.24 7.03
C ILE A 72 5.85 6.44 8.43
N ASP A 73 5.29 7.37 9.19
CA ASP A 73 5.71 7.61 10.57
C ASP A 73 5.24 6.51 11.53
N LYS A 74 5.54 6.66 12.83
CA LYS A 74 5.19 5.64 13.84
C LYS A 74 3.68 5.57 14.08
N GLU A 75 2.97 6.64 13.76
CA GLU A 75 1.54 6.85 13.92
C GLU A 75 0.76 6.37 12.69
N GLY A 76 1.45 6.02 11.60
CA GLY A 76 0.86 5.51 10.37
C GLY A 76 0.52 6.60 9.34
N HIS A 77 0.94 7.85 9.58
CA HIS A 77 0.75 8.93 8.62
C HIS A 77 1.86 8.96 7.58
N LEU A 78 1.51 9.47 6.41
CA LEU A 78 2.45 9.64 5.33
C LEU A 78 3.28 10.91 5.52
N CYS A 79 4.60 10.78 5.48
CA CYS A 79 5.57 11.85 5.68
C CYS A 79 6.71 11.73 4.65
N THR A 80 7.79 12.50 4.81
CA THR A 80 9.00 12.37 3.98
C THR A 80 10.23 12.18 4.84
N THR A 81 11.15 11.32 4.39
CA THR A 81 12.45 11.11 5.03
C THR A 81 13.58 11.37 4.05
N THR A 82 14.72 11.84 4.56
CA THR A 82 15.94 12.08 3.78
C THR A 82 17.06 11.21 4.35
N TYR A 83 17.78 10.50 3.47
CA TYR A 83 18.89 9.61 3.84
C TYR A 83 20.26 10.25 3.57
#